data_AF-A0A2P8DXA8-F1
#
_entry.id   AF-A0A2P8DXA8-F1
#
_cell.length_a   1.000
_cell.length_b   1.000
_cell.length_c   1.000
_cell.angle_alpha   90.00
_cell.angle_beta   90.00
_cell.angle_gamma   90.00
#
_symmetry.space_group_name_H-M   'P 1'
#
loop_
_entity.id
_entity.type
_entity.pdbx_description
1 polymer ?
#
loop_
_entity_poly.entity_id
_entity_poly.type
_entity_poly.pdbx_seq_one_letter_code
_entity_poly.pdbx_strand_id
1 'polypeptide(L)'
;MFVVFVVVAAVVLFTVVVVAAGRGDVLDADDARVLPLRLPERALARSDVDQLRFPVTARGYRMDEVDRVLDRLGRELDERDARIADLEARAAQVTPLPRRRPGEARGGPS
;
A
#
# COMPACT_ATOMS: atom_id res chain seq x y z
N MET A 1 58.64 -18.63 7.71
CA MET A 1 57.81 -19.39 6.75
C MET A 1 56.46 -19.78 7.36
N PHE A 2 56.41 -20.58 8.45
CA PHE A 2 55.14 -20.97 9.09
C PHE A 2 54.21 -19.79 9.45
N VAL A 3 54.76 -18.74 10.08
CA VAL A 3 53.99 -17.54 10.46
C VAL A 3 53.31 -16.87 9.26
N VAL A 4 53.98 -16.83 8.11
CA VAL A 4 53.42 -16.23 6.88
C VAL A 4 52.22 -17.04 6.38
N PHE A 5 52.31 -18.37 6.39
CA PHE A 5 51.19 -19.25 6.02
C PHE A 5 49.99 -19.08 6.95
N VAL A 6 50.23 -18.96 8.26
CA VAL A 6 49.16 -18.72 9.25
C VAL A 6 48.46 -17.39 8.99
N VAL A 7 49.22 -16.33 8.72
CA VAL A 7 48.65 -15.01 8.41
C VAL A 7 47.83 -15.05 7.11
N VAL A 8 48.34 -15.67 6.06
CA VAL A 8 47.62 -15.79 4.79
C VAL A 8 46.34 -16.61 4.96
N ALA A 9 46.40 -17.74 5.67
CA ALA A 9 45.23 -18.56 5.96
C ALA A 9 44.18 -17.79 6.78
N ALA A 10 44.61 -17.02 7.77
CA ALA A 10 43.73 -16.17 8.57
C ALA A 10 43.04 -15.10 7.72
N VAL A 11 43.77 -14.43 6.82
CA VAL A 11 43.21 -13.41 5.91
C VAL A 11 42.21 -14.04 4.94
N VAL A 12 42.53 -15.19 4.34
CA VAL A 12 41.63 -15.89 3.43
C VAL A 12 40.36 -16.32 4.16
N LEU A 13 40.50 -16.92 5.34
CA LEU A 13 39.36 -17.35 6.16
C LEU A 13 38.49 -16.16 6.57
N PHE A 14 39.10 -15.08 7.04
CA PHE A 14 38.40 -13.85 7.39
C PHE A 14 37.64 -13.27 6.20
N THR A 15 38.27 -13.24 5.02
CA THR A 15 37.65 -12.76 3.78
C THR A 15 36.46 -13.63 3.38
N VAL A 16 36.58 -14.96 3.47
CA VAL A 16 35.49 -15.90 3.20
C VAL A 16 34.33 -15.70 4.18
N VAL A 17 34.62 -15.52 5.47
CA VAL A 17 33.60 -15.27 6.50
C VAL A 17 32.90 -13.94 6.24
N VAL A 18 33.61 -12.85 5.93
CA VAL A 18 33.01 -11.54 5.64
C VAL A 18 32.14 -11.60 4.38
N VAL A 19 32.61 -12.27 3.32
CA VAL A 19 31.83 -12.43 2.08
C VAL A 19 30.62 -13.34 2.28
N ALA A 20 30.75 -14.41 3.06
CA ALA A 20 29.66 -15.31 3.38
C ALA A 20 28.63 -14.65 4.30
N ALA A 21 29.06 -13.92 5.32
CA ALA A 21 28.18 -13.16 6.21
C ALA A 21 27.46 -12.03 5.48
N GLY A 22 28.17 -11.27 4.63
CA GLY A 22 27.57 -10.24 3.78
C GLY A 22 26.67 -10.77 2.67
N ARG A 23 26.73 -12.07 2.37
CA ARG A 23 25.85 -12.76 1.40
C ARG A 23 24.74 -13.59 2.10
N GLY A 24 24.92 -13.94 3.37
CA GLY A 24 23.99 -14.71 4.20
C GLY A 24 22.89 -13.87 4.85
N ASP A 25 23.17 -12.59 5.12
CA ASP A 25 22.14 -11.63 5.57
C ASP A 25 21.07 -11.35 4.49
N VAL A 26 21.30 -11.82 3.26
CA VAL A 26 20.37 -11.72 2.12
C VAL A 26 19.41 -12.92 2.03
N LEU A 27 19.62 -13.98 2.84
CA LEU A 27 18.81 -15.21 2.81
C LEU A 27 17.98 -15.45 4.08
N ASP A 28 18.27 -14.77 5.19
CA ASP A 28 17.61 -15.02 6.49
C ASP A 28 16.80 -13.84 7.04
N ALA A 29 16.76 -12.68 6.38
CA ALA A 29 16.17 -11.48 6.98
C ALA A 29 14.63 -11.38 6.94
N ASP A 30 13.88 -12.03 6.04
CA ASP A 30 12.48 -11.57 5.83
C ASP A 30 11.47 -12.61 5.32
N ASP A 31 11.57 -13.88 5.73
CA ASP A 31 10.37 -14.75 5.82
C ASP A 31 9.51 -14.41 7.06
N ALA A 32 9.60 -13.17 7.53
CA ALA A 32 8.76 -12.61 8.58
C ALA A 32 7.35 -12.37 8.03
N ARG A 33 6.59 -13.45 7.80
CA ARG A 33 5.12 -13.46 7.70
C ARG A 33 4.57 -12.24 6.96
N VAL A 34 5.03 -11.99 5.75
CA VAL A 34 4.47 -10.93 4.91
C VAL A 34 3.03 -11.34 4.63
N LEU A 35 2.11 -10.80 5.43
CA LEU A 35 0.69 -11.03 5.24
C LEU A 35 0.40 -10.60 3.81
N PRO A 36 -0.22 -11.47 2.97
CA PRO A 36 -0.46 -11.13 1.58
C PRO A 36 -1.17 -9.77 1.55
N LEU A 37 -0.65 -8.86 0.73
CA LEU A 37 -1.19 -7.52 0.59
C LEU A 37 -2.67 -7.63 0.19
N ARG A 38 -3.58 -7.48 1.16
CA ARG A 38 -5.02 -7.55 0.91
C ARG A 38 -5.55 -6.14 0.85
N LEU A 39 -5.76 -5.66 -0.38
CA LEU A 39 -6.50 -4.45 -0.60
C LEU A 39 -8.00 -4.74 -0.39
N PRO A 40 -8.74 -3.80 0.20
CA PRO A 40 -10.19 -3.94 0.31
C PRO A 40 -10.85 -3.87 -1.08
N GLU A 41 -11.99 -4.54 -1.24
CA GLU A 41 -12.78 -4.50 -2.49
C GLU A 41 -13.58 -3.19 -2.64
N ARG A 42 -13.71 -2.41 -1.55
CA ARG A 42 -14.30 -1.06 -1.56
C ARG A 42 -13.31 -0.03 -2.11
N ALA A 43 -13.81 1.17 -2.37
CA ALA A 43 -12.95 2.32 -2.68
C ALA A 43 -11.86 2.49 -1.60
N LEU A 44 -10.63 2.73 -2.06
CA LEU A 44 -9.48 2.97 -1.20
C LEU A 44 -9.60 4.33 -0.52
N ALA A 45 -9.37 4.34 0.78
CA ALA A 45 -9.18 5.51 1.61
C ALA A 45 -7.69 5.71 1.89
N ARG A 46 -7.30 6.92 2.30
CA ARG A 46 -5.91 7.20 2.70
C ARG A 46 -5.39 6.25 3.78
N SER A 47 -6.21 5.93 4.77
CA SER A 47 -5.83 5.02 5.86
C SER A 47 -5.45 3.62 5.37
N ASP A 48 -5.97 3.19 4.21
CA ASP A 48 -5.62 1.90 3.62
C ASP A 48 -4.20 1.96 3.02
N VAL A 49 -3.83 3.10 2.44
CA VAL A 49 -2.49 3.35 1.87
C VAL A 49 -1.44 3.43 2.98
N ASP A 50 -1.73 4.13 4.07
CA ASP A 50 -0.83 4.31 5.21
C ASP A 50 -0.46 2.98 5.90
N GLN A 51 -1.34 1.98 5.79
CA GLN A 51 -1.17 0.64 6.35
C GLN A 51 -0.44 -0.33 5.41
N LEU A 52 -0.14 0.05 4.17
CA LEU A 52 0.57 -0.81 3.23
C LEU A 52 1.98 -1.13 3.76
N ARG A 53 2.36 -2.39 3.63
CA ARG A 53 3.69 -2.91 3.94
C ARG A 53 4.14 -3.74 2.75
N PHE A 54 5.14 -3.23 2.04
CA PHE A 54 5.71 -3.91 0.87
C PHE A 54 6.93 -4.73 1.30
N PRO A 55 7.03 -6.01 0.87
CA PRO A 55 8.25 -6.79 1.09
C PRO A 55 9.42 -6.21 0.32
N VAL A 56 10.62 -6.25 0.93
CA VAL A 56 11.87 -5.82 0.29
C VAL A 56 12.40 -6.95 -0.58
N THR A 57 12.82 -6.65 -1.81
CA THR A 57 13.43 -7.62 -2.72
C THR A 57 14.80 -7.14 -3.19
N ALA A 58 15.69 -8.07 -3.56
CA ALA A 58 17.07 -7.76 -3.99
C ALA A 58 17.15 -6.81 -5.21
N ARG A 59 16.06 -6.67 -5.97
CA ARG A 59 15.86 -5.58 -6.94
C ARG A 59 14.57 -4.83 -6.57
N GLY A 60 14.70 -3.82 -5.72
CA GLY A 60 13.60 -2.94 -5.31
C GLY A 60 13.62 -1.60 -6.02
N TYR A 61 12.46 -0.95 -6.07
CA TYR A 61 12.40 0.50 -6.23
C TYR A 61 13.04 1.18 -5.02
N ARG A 62 13.48 2.42 -5.18
CA ARG A 62 14.00 3.20 -4.05
C ARG A 62 12.85 3.54 -3.11
N MET A 63 12.91 3.08 -1.86
CA MET A 63 11.82 3.26 -0.89
C MET A 63 11.49 4.74 -0.66
N ASP A 64 12.49 5.63 -0.65
CA ASP A 64 12.27 7.07 -0.48
C ASP A 64 11.47 7.71 -1.63
N GLU A 65 11.58 7.17 -2.85
CA GLU A 65 10.78 7.64 -3.99
C GLU A 65 9.37 7.05 -3.96
N VAL A 66 9.24 5.77 -3.59
CA VAL A 66 7.94 5.11 -3.43
C VAL A 66 7.12 5.78 -2.34
N ASP A 67 7.70 6.01 -1.16
CA ASP A 67 7.02 6.66 -0.03
C ASP A 67 6.51 8.05 -0.40
N ARG A 68 7.32 8.86 -1.10
CA ARG A 68 6.90 10.18 -1.59
C ARG A 68 5.70 10.10 -2.54
N VAL A 69 5.66 9.10 -3.41
CA VAL A 69 4.53 8.89 -4.33
C VAL A 69 3.29 8.43 -3.56
N LEU A 70 3.44 7.51 -2.60
CA LEU A 70 2.33 7.06 -1.75
C LEU A 70 1.76 8.18 -0.89
N ASP A 71 2.60 9.04 -0.31
CA ASP A 71 2.17 10.23 0.44
C ASP A 71 1.40 11.23 -0.44
N ARG A 72 1.84 11.41 -1.68
CA ARG A 72 1.12 12.25 -2.64
C ARG A 72 -0.23 11.63 -2.98
N LEU A 73 -0.26 10.34 -3.26
CA LEU A 73 -1.50 9.61 -3.59
C LEU A 73 -2.49 9.62 -2.42
N GLY A 74 -2.02 9.43 -1.19
CA GLY A 74 -2.86 9.49 0.01
C GLY A 74 -3.57 10.83 0.16
N ARG A 75 -2.88 11.95 -0.11
CA ARG A 75 -3.49 13.29 -0.11
C ARG A 75 -4.53 13.45 -1.21
N GLU A 76 -4.25 12.93 -2.41
CA GLU A 76 -5.20 13.00 -3.52
C GLU A 76 -6.47 12.17 -3.24
N LEU A 77 -6.35 11.05 -2.53
CA LEU A 77 -7.50 10.27 -2.05
C LEU A 77 -8.34 11.07 -1.06
N ASP A 78 -7.73 11.70 -0.05
CA ASP A 78 -8.46 12.56 0.91
C ASP A 78 -9.20 13.69 0.20
N GLU A 79 -8.55 14.38 -0.74
CA GLU A 79 -9.15 15.47 -1.51
C GLU A 79 -10.35 14.98 -2.35
N ARG A 80 -10.22 13.80 -2.97
CA ARG A 80 -11.30 13.18 -3.74
C ARG A 80 -12.47 12.81 -2.84
N ASP A 81 -12.21 12.17 -1.71
CA ASP A 81 -13.25 11.67 -0.81
C ASP A 81 -14.01 12.84 -0.17
N ALA A 82 -13.32 13.94 0.18
CA ALA A 82 -13.96 15.19 0.61
C ALA A 82 -14.86 15.79 -0.48
N ARG A 83 -14.41 15.78 -1.74
CA ARG A 83 -15.21 16.26 -2.87
C ARG A 83 -16.44 15.39 -3.11
N ILE A 84 -16.31 14.06 -3.01
CA ILE A 84 -17.44 13.14 -3.15
C ILE A 84 -18.48 13.41 -2.05
N ALA A 85 -18.04 13.55 -0.80
CA ALA A 85 -18.93 13.84 0.32
C ALA A 85 -19.71 15.15 0.13
N ASP A 86 -19.06 16.21 -0.36
CA ASP A 86 -19.74 17.48 -0.68
C ASP A 86 -20.77 17.30 -1.81
N LEU A 87 -20.43 16.57 -2.87
CA LEU A 87 -21.35 16.31 -3.98
C LEU A 87 -22.56 15.48 -3.54
N GLU A 88 -22.35 14.45 -2.72
CA GLU A 88 -23.42 13.62 -2.17
C GLU A 88 -24.34 14.41 -1.24
N ALA A 89 -23.77 15.27 -0.39
CA ALA A 89 -24.55 16.16 0.48
C ALA A 89 -25.44 17.11 -0.33
N ARG A 90 -24.94 17.66 -1.43
CA ARG A 90 -25.72 18.50 -2.35
C ARG A 90 -26.81 17.70 -3.06
N ALA A 91 -26.50 16.49 -3.53
CA ALA A 91 -27.48 15.63 -4.19
C ALA A 91 -28.64 15.23 -3.25
N ALA A 92 -28.33 14.96 -1.99
CA ALA A 92 -29.33 14.67 -0.96
C ALA A 92 -30.27 15.87 -0.72
N GLN A 93 -29.75 17.10 -0.74
CA GLN A 93 -30.55 18.31 -0.58
C GLN A 93 -31.50 18.58 -1.76
N VAL A 94 -31.15 18.13 -2.96
CA VAL A 94 -31.94 18.36 -4.20
C VAL A 94 -33.04 17.31 -4.42
N THR A 95 -33.16 16.28 -3.56
CA THR A 95 -34.18 15.24 -3.71
C THR A 95 -35.47 15.51 -2.91
N PRO A 96 -36.39 16.33 -3.45
CA PRO A 96 -37.81 16.08 -3.26
C PRO A 96 -38.60 16.23 -4.57
N LEU A 97 -38.93 15.12 -5.22
CA LEU A 97 -40.14 15.05 -6.05
C LEU A 97 -40.85 13.70 -5.79
N PRO A 98 -42.07 13.72 -5.20
CA PRO A 98 -42.91 12.54 -5.20
C PRO A 98 -43.14 12.16 -6.66
N ARG A 99 -42.78 10.93 -7.05
CA ARG A 99 -43.31 10.37 -8.30
C ARG A 99 -44.82 10.41 -8.19
N ARG A 100 -45.49 11.32 -8.91
CA ARG A 100 -46.93 11.19 -9.15
C ARG A 100 -47.15 9.77 -9.67
N ARG A 101 -47.85 8.94 -8.91
CA ARG A 101 -48.28 7.63 -9.41
C ARG A 101 -49.11 7.89 -10.67
N PRO A 102 -48.70 7.40 -11.84
CA PRO A 102 -49.54 7.48 -13.02
C PRO A 102 -50.69 6.49 -12.80
N GLY A 103 -51.82 6.98 -12.26
CA GLY A 103 -52.99 6.14 -11.99
C GLY A 103 -54.12 6.80 -11.21
N GLU A 104 -53.84 7.81 -10.37
CA GLU A 104 -54.86 8.36 -9.44
C GLU A 104 -55.80 9.41 -10.06
N ALA A 105 -55.67 9.71 -11.37
CA ALA A 105 -56.49 10.70 -12.06
C ALA A 105 -57.62 10.11 -12.93
N ARG A 106 -57.93 8.81 -12.84
CA ARG A 106 -59.02 8.16 -13.62
C ARG A 106 -60.07 7.43 -12.77
N GLY A 107 -60.29 7.89 -11.54
CA GLY A 107 -61.33 7.35 -10.66
C GLY A 107 -62.10 8.47 -9.96
N GLY A 108 -62.78 9.33 -10.72
CA GLY A 108 -63.78 10.26 -10.19
C GLY A 108 -65.18 9.67 -10.36
N PRO A 109 -66.06 9.72 -9.34
CA PRO A 109 -67.34 9.03 -9.34
C PRO A 109 -68.40 9.76 -10.17
N SER A 110 -69.10 9.03 -11.03
CA SER A 110 -70.54 9.07 -11.31
C SER A 110 -70.86 8.30 -12.59
#